data_AF-A0A7D8YGS1-F1
#
_entry.id   AF-A0A7D8YGS1-F1
#
_cell.length_a   1.000
_cell.length_b   1.000
_cell.length_c   1.000
_cell.angle_alpha   90.00
_cell.angle_beta   90.00
_cell.angle_gamma   90.00
#
_symmetry.space_group_name_H-M   'P 1'
#
loop_
_entity.id
_entity.type
_entity.pdbx_description
1 polymer ?
#
loop_
_entity_poly.entity_id
_entity_poly.type
_entity_poly.pdbx_seq_one_letter_code
_entity_poly.pdbx_strand_id
1 'polypeptide(L)'
;LVAEHITPASLALSNGDRKHSYFAEDPSVPEKFRGKLKDYFRSGYDRGHQVPAADAKWSQDAMNDTFYLSNMCPQVGEGFNRDYWAHFEDFCRRLTQRYPSVRIVTGPLYLPKRDADGKWKVSYEVIGNPPNIAVPTHFYKVIFAEDGTATGQVALGAFVLPNAVIPNEKPITDFEVPVEAVERASGLEFASKLPVGRRKRLCADTVCALVIKEYADRQKTFAKEQKVVPAPTRTSPRNGGANL
;
A
#
# COMPACT_ATOMS: atom_id res chain seq x y z
N LEU A 1 0.79 -2.10 -11.54
CA LEU A 1 1.44 -2.90 -10.47
C LEU A 1 2.65 -2.13 -9.96
N VAL A 2 3.06 -2.38 -8.74
CA VAL A 2 4.35 -1.95 -8.20
C VAL A 2 5.07 -3.17 -7.64
N ALA A 3 6.40 -3.15 -7.65
CA ALA A 3 7.22 -4.16 -7.03
C ALA A 3 8.18 -3.49 -6.04
N GLU A 4 8.33 -4.09 -4.87
CA GLU A 4 9.25 -3.65 -3.83
C GLU A 4 10.10 -4.82 -3.33
N HIS A 5 11.24 -4.49 -2.73
CA HIS A 5 12.16 -5.44 -2.12
C HIS A 5 12.53 -4.95 -0.73
N ILE A 6 12.22 -5.75 0.28
CA ILE A 6 12.55 -5.46 1.68
C ILE A 6 13.48 -6.55 2.21
N THR A 7 14.41 -6.10 3.04
CA THR A 7 15.42 -6.90 3.73
C THR A 7 15.53 -6.45 5.20
N PRO A 8 16.06 -7.28 6.11
CA PRO A 8 16.34 -6.86 7.48
C PRO A 8 17.15 -5.57 7.55
N ALA A 9 18.18 -5.44 6.70
CA ALA A 9 19.04 -4.26 6.63
C ALA A 9 18.25 -3.00 6.22
N SER A 10 17.41 -3.10 5.18
CA SER A 10 16.60 -1.96 4.74
C SER A 10 15.58 -1.50 5.79
N LEU A 11 15.01 -2.43 6.56
CA LEU A 11 14.01 -2.09 7.59
C LEU A 11 14.63 -1.63 8.91
N ALA A 12 15.92 -1.91 9.14
CA ALA A 12 16.65 -1.45 10.33
C ALA A 12 17.05 0.04 10.23
N LEU A 13 17.15 0.58 9.01
CA LEU A 13 17.46 1.99 8.78
C LEU A 13 16.21 2.87 8.99
N SER A 14 16.40 4.04 9.60
CA SER A 14 15.34 4.99 9.90
C SER A 14 15.74 6.41 9.51
N ASN A 15 16.22 6.57 8.28
CA ASN A 15 16.70 7.84 7.72
C ASN A 15 15.56 8.69 7.13
N GLY A 16 14.39 8.08 6.84
CA GLY A 16 13.19 8.77 6.37
C GLY A 16 12.19 9.01 7.50
N ASP A 17 11.62 10.22 7.54
CA ASP A 17 10.48 10.57 8.39
C ASP A 17 9.26 10.88 7.52
N ARG A 18 8.18 10.14 7.76
CA ARG A 18 6.90 10.29 7.05
C ARG A 18 6.33 11.70 7.18
N LYS A 19 6.64 12.42 8.26
CA LYS A 19 6.18 13.80 8.47
C LYS A 19 6.72 14.77 7.40
N HIS A 20 7.80 14.41 6.72
CA HIS A 20 8.40 15.22 5.66
C HIS A 20 7.96 14.79 4.25
N SER A 21 7.09 13.79 4.12
CA SER A 21 6.58 13.30 2.85
C SER A 21 5.13 13.75 2.62
N TYR A 22 4.85 14.23 1.41
CA TYR A 22 3.56 14.79 1.04
C TYR A 22 3.07 14.16 -0.25
N PHE A 23 1.77 13.87 -0.32
CA PHE A 23 1.16 13.37 -1.56
C PHE A 23 1.36 14.38 -2.69
N ALA A 24 1.89 13.91 -3.80
CA ALA A 24 2.19 14.73 -4.96
C ALA A 24 1.78 14.03 -6.26
N GLU A 25 1.44 14.82 -7.27
CA GLU A 25 1.24 14.28 -8.62
C GLU A 25 2.60 13.87 -9.19
N ASP A 26 2.65 12.76 -9.92
CA ASP A 26 3.92 12.25 -10.49
C ASP A 26 4.28 13.00 -11.79
N PRO A 27 5.34 13.83 -11.80
CA PRO A 27 5.71 14.61 -12.98
C PRO A 27 6.20 13.74 -14.15
N SER A 28 6.65 12.50 -13.89
CA SER A 28 7.11 11.57 -14.93
C SER A 28 5.95 11.01 -15.76
N VAL A 29 4.74 10.99 -15.20
CA VAL A 29 3.53 10.56 -15.92
C VAL A 29 3.03 11.72 -16.79
N PRO A 30 2.80 11.51 -18.11
CA PRO A 30 2.22 12.53 -18.99
C PRO A 30 0.90 13.07 -18.44
N GLU A 31 0.67 14.38 -18.54
CA GLU A 31 -0.47 15.04 -17.87
C GLU A 31 -1.83 14.38 -18.19
N LYS A 32 -2.05 13.96 -19.44
CA LYS A 32 -3.29 13.29 -19.87
C LYS A 32 -3.59 11.96 -19.15
N PHE A 33 -2.61 11.37 -18.48
CA PHE A 33 -2.72 10.10 -17.75
C PHE A 33 -2.41 10.26 -16.25
N ARG A 34 -2.13 11.49 -15.80
CA ARG A 34 -1.66 11.76 -14.44
C ARG A 34 -2.86 11.92 -13.51
N GLY A 35 -2.87 11.13 -12.43
CA GLY A 35 -3.81 11.36 -11.33
C GLY A 35 -3.49 12.66 -10.60
N LYS A 36 -4.53 13.40 -10.24
CA LYS A 36 -4.42 14.71 -9.59
C LYS A 36 -4.90 14.64 -8.15
N LEU A 37 -4.33 15.46 -7.27
CA LEU A 37 -4.74 15.48 -5.85
C LEU A 37 -6.23 15.79 -5.67
N LYS A 38 -6.78 16.62 -6.57
CA LYS A 38 -8.21 16.97 -6.59
C LYS A 38 -9.13 15.77 -6.87
N ASP A 39 -8.64 14.71 -7.53
CA ASP A 39 -9.47 13.56 -7.89
C ASP A 39 -9.85 12.74 -6.65
N TYR A 40 -8.98 12.77 -5.63
CA TYR A 40 -9.19 12.12 -4.34
C TYR A 40 -9.89 13.03 -3.31
N PHE A 41 -9.93 14.34 -3.55
CA PHE A 41 -10.49 15.27 -2.57
C PHE A 41 -11.99 15.05 -2.42
N ARG A 42 -12.43 14.68 -1.20
CA ARG A 42 -13.83 14.37 -0.87
C ARG A 42 -14.44 13.24 -1.72
N SER A 43 -13.63 12.33 -2.26
CA SER A 43 -14.12 11.15 -3.00
C SER A 43 -14.72 10.06 -2.10
N GLY A 44 -14.45 10.11 -0.80
CA GLY A 44 -14.79 9.03 0.15
C GLY A 44 -13.72 7.95 0.28
N TYR A 45 -12.64 8.02 -0.52
CA TYR A 45 -11.53 7.06 -0.49
C TYR A 45 -10.24 7.70 0.01
N ASP A 46 -9.42 6.89 0.67
CA ASP A 46 -8.04 7.23 0.98
C ASP A 46 -7.15 7.10 -0.26
N ARG A 47 -6.03 7.83 -0.24
CA ARG A 47 -4.89 7.60 -1.14
C ARG A 47 -4.08 6.41 -0.60
N GLY A 48 -4.45 5.22 -1.05
CA GLY A 48 -3.91 3.96 -0.58
C GLY A 48 -2.59 3.60 -1.27
N HIS A 49 -1.52 3.46 -0.49
CA HIS A 49 -0.19 3.15 -0.99
C HIS A 49 -0.15 1.72 -1.56
N GLN A 50 0.54 1.53 -2.69
CA GLN A 50 0.86 0.19 -3.17
C GLN A 50 2.21 -0.31 -2.61
N VAL A 51 3.25 0.53 -2.64
CA VAL A 51 4.46 0.44 -1.82
C VAL A 51 4.27 1.32 -0.58
N PRO A 52 4.22 0.76 0.64
CA PRO A 52 4.00 1.55 1.85
C PRO A 52 5.25 2.36 2.25
N ALA A 53 5.03 3.59 2.69
CA ALA A 53 6.11 4.49 3.15
C ALA A 53 6.99 3.86 4.26
N ALA A 54 6.44 2.98 5.09
CA ALA A 54 7.16 2.33 6.17
C ALA A 54 8.27 1.37 5.68
N ASP A 55 8.16 0.88 4.45
CA ASP A 55 9.11 -0.06 3.84
C ASP A 55 10.28 0.69 3.19
N ALA A 56 10.13 2.02 3.00
CA ALA A 56 11.13 2.93 2.44
C ALA A 56 11.85 3.79 3.49
N LYS A 57 11.77 3.45 4.79
CA LYS A 57 12.41 4.20 5.89
C LYS A 57 13.93 4.35 5.79
N TRP A 58 14.59 3.56 4.95
CA TRP A 58 16.03 3.63 4.73
C TRP A 58 16.49 4.90 3.98
N SER A 59 15.58 5.62 3.30
CA SER A 59 15.88 6.88 2.60
C SER A 59 14.67 7.82 2.59
N GLN A 60 14.90 9.10 2.88
CA GLN A 60 13.85 10.12 2.78
C GLN A 60 13.34 10.27 1.34
N ASP A 61 14.23 10.19 0.35
CA ASP A 61 13.86 10.30 -1.06
C ASP A 61 13.02 9.11 -1.50
N ALA A 62 13.42 7.89 -1.13
CA ALA A 62 12.64 6.68 -1.42
C ALA A 62 11.26 6.75 -0.75
N MET A 63 11.19 7.27 0.48
CA MET A 63 9.91 7.48 1.16
C MET A 63 9.07 8.53 0.42
N ASN A 64 9.64 9.66 0.01
CA ASN A 64 8.94 10.69 -0.76
C ASN A 64 8.37 10.13 -2.07
N ASP A 65 9.13 9.27 -2.76
CA ASP A 65 8.67 8.63 -4.00
C ASP A 65 7.43 7.74 -3.77
N THR A 66 7.31 7.12 -2.59
CA THR A 66 6.08 6.36 -2.25
C THR A 66 4.84 7.23 -2.16
N PHE A 67 4.97 8.56 -2.02
CA PHE A 67 3.83 9.49 -1.94
C PHE A 67 3.37 10.03 -3.31
N TYR A 68 4.03 9.66 -4.40
CA TYR A 68 3.51 9.98 -5.73
C TYR A 68 2.20 9.27 -6.02
N LEU A 69 1.27 9.95 -6.69
CA LEU A 69 -0.04 9.40 -7.04
C LEU A 69 0.04 8.21 -8.01
N SER A 70 1.17 7.98 -8.69
CA SER A 70 1.43 6.76 -9.46
C SER A 70 1.56 5.51 -8.59
N ASN A 71 1.83 5.67 -7.28
CA ASN A 71 1.82 4.62 -6.26
C ASN A 71 0.50 4.57 -5.47
N MET A 72 -0.54 5.31 -5.89
CA MET A 72 -1.82 5.37 -5.18
C MET A 72 -2.94 4.66 -5.92
N CYS A 73 -3.84 4.06 -5.15
CA CYS A 73 -5.17 3.67 -5.60
C CYS A 73 -6.22 4.16 -4.58
N PRO A 74 -7.46 4.43 -5.00
CA PRO A 74 -8.55 4.69 -4.07
C PRO A 74 -8.82 3.46 -3.20
N GLN A 75 -8.62 3.60 -1.89
CA GLN A 75 -8.87 2.53 -0.93
C GLN A 75 -9.94 2.95 0.09
N VAL A 76 -10.77 2.00 0.51
CA VAL A 76 -11.63 2.18 1.68
C VAL A 76 -10.74 2.52 2.88
N GLY A 77 -11.09 3.58 3.61
CA GLY A 77 -10.25 4.12 4.69
C GLY A 77 -10.29 3.25 5.95
N GLU A 78 -11.26 3.53 6.82
CA GLU A 78 -11.51 2.76 8.04
C GLU A 78 -11.94 1.32 7.70
N GLY A 79 -11.38 0.35 8.43
CA GLY A 79 -11.63 -1.07 8.23
C GLY A 79 -10.83 -1.71 7.08
N PHE A 80 -10.08 -0.94 6.30
CA PHE A 80 -9.24 -1.46 5.21
C PHE A 80 -7.86 -0.80 5.16
N ASN A 81 -7.67 0.33 4.46
CA ASN A 81 -6.36 0.99 4.31
C ASN A 81 -5.70 1.29 5.66
N ARG A 82 -6.48 1.79 6.62
CA ARG A 82 -5.97 2.22 7.93
C ARG A 82 -5.82 1.07 8.93
N ASP A 83 -6.36 -0.10 8.59
CA ASP A 83 -6.49 -1.25 9.48
C ASP A 83 -5.99 -2.53 8.80
N TYR A 84 -6.88 -3.35 8.22
CA TYR A 84 -6.56 -4.68 7.70
C TYR A 84 -5.41 -4.69 6.68
N TRP A 85 -5.39 -3.73 5.76
CA TRP A 85 -4.32 -3.59 4.77
C TRP A 85 -2.98 -3.21 5.42
N ALA A 86 -2.99 -2.29 6.39
CA ALA A 86 -1.80 -1.93 7.16
C ALA A 86 -1.27 -3.10 8.02
N HIS A 87 -2.15 -3.95 8.56
CA HIS A 87 -1.77 -5.19 9.23
C HIS A 87 -1.12 -6.19 8.28
N PHE A 88 -1.61 -6.28 7.04
CA PHE A 88 -1.03 -7.13 6.01
C PHE A 88 0.34 -6.61 5.54
N GLU A 89 0.52 -5.31 5.40
CA GLU A 89 1.83 -4.70 5.17
C GLU A 89 2.80 -4.99 6.33
N ASP A 90 2.33 -4.95 7.58
CA ASP A 90 3.15 -5.35 8.73
C ASP A 90 3.52 -6.83 8.70
N PHE A 91 2.61 -7.70 8.24
CA PHE A 91 2.92 -9.11 8.01
C PHE A 91 4.05 -9.27 7.00
N CYS A 92 4.00 -8.57 5.86
CA CYS A 92 5.08 -8.57 4.87
C CYS A 92 6.43 -8.18 5.48
N ARG A 93 6.48 -7.10 6.28
CA ARG A 93 7.70 -6.70 7.01
C ARG A 93 8.17 -7.77 7.99
N ARG A 94 7.28 -8.42 8.74
CA ARG A 94 7.66 -9.46 9.70
C ARG A 94 8.24 -10.71 9.03
N LEU A 95 7.92 -10.97 7.75
CA LEU A 95 8.58 -12.05 7.01
C LEU A 95 10.10 -11.88 6.97
N THR A 96 10.63 -10.65 7.03
CA THR A 96 12.09 -10.44 7.05
C THR A 96 12.77 -10.97 8.32
N GLN A 97 12.02 -11.30 9.37
CA GLN A 97 12.59 -11.96 10.56
C GLN A 97 13.02 -13.41 10.28
N ARG A 98 12.44 -14.03 9.24
CA ARG A 98 12.75 -15.41 8.82
C ARG A 98 13.50 -15.45 7.48
N TYR A 99 13.15 -14.56 6.55
CA TYR A 99 13.69 -14.54 5.20
C TYR A 99 14.58 -13.32 4.99
N PRO A 100 15.86 -13.46 4.60
CA PRO A 100 16.75 -12.31 4.38
C PRO A 100 16.34 -11.42 3.20
N SER A 101 15.47 -11.91 2.31
CA SER A 101 15.02 -11.19 1.12
C SER A 101 13.53 -11.47 0.88
N VAL A 102 12.72 -10.41 0.83
CA VAL A 102 11.28 -10.50 0.55
C VAL A 102 10.93 -9.53 -0.55
N ARG A 103 10.48 -10.03 -1.70
CA ARG A 103 9.95 -9.21 -2.80
C ARG A 103 8.43 -9.28 -2.82
N ILE A 104 7.80 -8.13 -2.99
CA ILE A 104 6.35 -8.02 -2.92
C ILE A 104 5.89 -7.29 -4.18
N VAL A 105 4.95 -7.88 -4.89
CA VAL A 105 4.27 -7.25 -6.01
C VAL A 105 2.86 -6.91 -5.57
N THR A 106 2.51 -5.63 -5.59
CA THR A 106 1.21 -5.12 -5.16
C THR A 106 0.46 -4.51 -6.34
N GLY A 107 -0.85 -4.69 -6.39
CA GLY A 107 -1.66 -3.97 -7.37
C GLY A 107 -3.17 -4.09 -7.19
N PRO A 108 -3.92 -3.30 -7.97
CA PRO A 108 -5.38 -3.34 -8.01
C PRO A 108 -5.91 -4.48 -8.90
N LEU A 109 -7.14 -4.92 -8.62
CA LEU A 109 -7.92 -5.84 -9.44
C LEU A 109 -9.36 -5.34 -9.64
N TYR A 110 -9.92 -5.68 -10.79
CA TYR A 110 -11.29 -5.37 -11.20
C TYR A 110 -12.03 -6.68 -11.49
N LEU A 111 -12.47 -7.36 -10.43
CA LEU A 111 -13.03 -8.71 -10.52
C LEU A 111 -14.51 -8.68 -10.93
N PRO A 112 -14.95 -9.61 -11.78
CA PRO A 112 -16.33 -9.65 -12.21
C PRO A 112 -17.25 -10.17 -11.10
N LYS A 113 -18.49 -9.68 -11.07
CA LYS A 113 -19.58 -10.23 -10.26
C LYS A 113 -20.70 -10.68 -11.18
N ARG A 114 -21.48 -11.67 -10.73
CA ARG A 114 -22.67 -12.11 -11.45
C ARG A 114 -23.79 -11.10 -11.20
N ASP A 115 -24.28 -10.49 -12.27
CA ASP A 115 -25.34 -9.50 -12.23
C ASP A 115 -26.73 -10.20 -12.18
N ALA A 116 -27.80 -9.43 -11.95
CA ALA A 116 -29.17 -9.92 -11.83
C ALA A 116 -29.68 -10.64 -13.09
N ASP A 117 -29.12 -10.33 -14.26
CA ASP A 117 -29.39 -11.01 -15.53
C ASP A 117 -28.61 -12.34 -15.69
N GLY A 118 -27.88 -12.76 -14.65
CA GLY A 118 -27.09 -13.98 -14.62
C GLY A 118 -25.76 -13.90 -15.37
N LYS A 119 -25.41 -12.76 -15.97
CA LYS A 119 -24.15 -12.55 -16.71
C LYS A 119 -23.05 -12.03 -15.79
N TRP A 120 -21.80 -12.29 -16.16
CA TRP A 120 -20.64 -11.75 -15.46
C TRP A 120 -20.33 -10.35 -15.97
N LYS A 121 -20.21 -9.38 -15.06
CA LYS A 121 -19.87 -7.99 -15.38
C LYS A 121 -18.80 -7.48 -14.43
N VAL A 122 -17.90 -6.67 -14.96
CA VAL A 122 -16.98 -5.87 -14.15
C VAL A 122 -17.60 -4.49 -13.99
N SER A 123 -17.71 -4.02 -12.74
CA SER A 123 -18.25 -2.70 -12.42
C SER A 123 -17.42 -2.10 -11.30
N TYR A 124 -17.01 -0.84 -11.48
CA TYR A 124 -16.23 -0.08 -10.52
C TYR A 124 -16.55 1.40 -10.64
N GLU A 125 -16.39 2.13 -9.54
CA GLU A 125 -16.52 3.59 -9.51
C GLU A 125 -15.29 4.25 -10.17
N VAL A 126 -15.49 5.42 -10.75
CA VAL A 126 -14.40 6.29 -11.21
C VAL A 126 -14.53 7.65 -10.54
N ILE A 127 -13.54 8.02 -9.73
CA ILE A 127 -13.52 9.29 -8.97
C ILE A 127 -12.84 10.41 -9.77
N GLY A 128 -13.07 11.64 -9.32
CA GLY A 128 -12.61 12.87 -9.97
C GLY A 128 -13.71 13.55 -10.77
N ASN A 129 -13.49 14.83 -11.08
CA ASN A 129 -14.39 15.61 -11.93
C ASN A 129 -13.57 16.42 -12.97
N PRO A 130 -13.60 16.03 -14.26
CA PRO A 130 -14.30 14.86 -14.82
C PRO A 130 -13.73 13.51 -14.28
N PRO A 131 -14.46 12.39 -14.43
CA PRO A 131 -14.01 11.07 -13.95
C PRO A 131 -12.64 10.71 -14.50
N ASN A 132 -11.71 10.31 -13.63
CA ASN A 132 -10.32 10.08 -13.98
C ASN A 132 -9.74 8.79 -13.36
N ILE A 133 -9.96 8.55 -12.06
CA ILE A 133 -9.28 7.49 -11.32
C ILE A 133 -10.24 6.34 -11.00
N ALA A 134 -9.94 5.15 -11.50
CA ALA A 134 -10.72 3.95 -11.20
C ALA A 134 -10.53 3.51 -9.74
N VAL A 135 -11.62 3.12 -9.08
CA VAL A 135 -11.64 2.52 -7.75
C VAL A 135 -11.55 1.00 -7.87
N PRO A 136 -10.46 0.36 -7.43
CA PRO A 136 -10.31 -1.08 -7.53
C PRO A 136 -11.38 -1.82 -6.73
N THR A 137 -11.84 -2.96 -7.25
CA THR A 137 -12.75 -3.85 -6.50
C THR A 137 -12.00 -4.64 -5.43
N HIS A 138 -10.74 -4.97 -5.70
CA HIS A 138 -9.86 -5.78 -4.87
C HIS A 138 -8.42 -5.29 -5.03
N PHE A 139 -7.57 -5.70 -4.10
CA PHE A 139 -6.12 -5.57 -4.21
C PHE A 139 -5.47 -6.94 -4.07
N TYR A 140 -4.28 -7.09 -4.64
CA TYR A 140 -3.46 -8.27 -4.46
C TYR A 140 -2.09 -7.93 -3.90
N LYS A 141 -1.50 -8.90 -3.20
CA LYS A 141 -0.05 -8.99 -3.01
C LYS A 141 0.43 -10.38 -3.43
N VAL A 142 1.47 -10.43 -4.27
CA VAL A 142 2.26 -11.64 -4.52
C VAL A 142 3.60 -11.49 -3.83
N ILE A 143 3.93 -12.42 -2.96
CA ILE A 143 5.07 -12.35 -2.04
C ILE A 143 6.04 -13.48 -2.38
N PHE A 144 7.29 -13.11 -2.63
CA PHE A 144 8.43 -14.02 -2.81
C PHE A 144 9.37 -13.85 -1.62
N ALA A 145 9.36 -14.80 -0.70
CA ALA A 145 10.24 -14.84 0.45
C ALA A 145 11.38 -15.84 0.19
N GLU A 146 12.60 -15.33 0.06
CA GLU A 146 13.79 -16.09 -0.32
C GLU A 146 14.68 -16.36 0.89
N ASP A 147 15.31 -17.54 0.92
CA ASP A 147 16.25 -17.95 1.98
C ASP A 147 17.64 -17.28 1.87
N GLY A 148 17.86 -16.43 0.86
CA GLY A 148 19.11 -15.73 0.61
C GLY A 148 20.11 -16.49 -0.26
N THR A 149 19.78 -17.71 -0.71
CA THR A 149 20.64 -18.51 -1.59
C THR A 149 20.14 -18.46 -3.03
N ALA A 150 21.07 -18.39 -4.00
CA ALA A 150 20.72 -18.23 -5.42
C ALA A 150 19.88 -19.40 -5.98
N THR A 151 20.07 -20.60 -5.44
CA THR A 151 19.39 -21.85 -5.84
C THR A 151 18.36 -22.35 -4.83
N GLY A 152 18.15 -21.61 -3.73
CA GLY A 152 17.30 -21.98 -2.63
C GLY A 152 15.82 -22.02 -2.96
N GLN A 153 15.05 -22.50 -1.99
CA GLN A 153 13.60 -22.54 -2.08
C GLN A 153 13.04 -21.14 -1.83
N VAL A 154 11.96 -20.80 -2.53
CA VAL A 154 11.27 -19.53 -2.41
C VAL A 154 9.87 -19.79 -1.91
N ALA A 155 9.56 -19.25 -0.74
CA ALA A 155 8.23 -19.25 -0.17
C ALA A 155 7.38 -18.23 -0.93
N LEU A 156 6.45 -18.73 -1.75
CA LEU A 156 5.57 -17.98 -2.63
C LEU A 156 4.16 -17.96 -2.04
N GLY A 157 3.60 -16.76 -1.86
CA GLY A 157 2.21 -16.57 -1.45
C GLY A 157 1.53 -15.54 -2.34
N ALA A 158 0.25 -15.73 -2.64
CA ALA A 158 -0.56 -14.77 -3.36
C ALA A 158 -1.86 -14.54 -2.59
N PHE A 159 -2.25 -13.29 -2.41
CA PHE A 159 -3.41 -12.90 -1.61
C PHE A 159 -4.27 -11.92 -2.38
N VAL A 160 -5.59 -12.05 -2.30
CA VAL A 160 -6.56 -11.15 -2.92
C VAL A 160 -7.58 -10.71 -1.88
N LEU A 161 -7.61 -9.41 -1.60
CA LEU A 161 -8.46 -8.81 -0.58
C LEU A 161 -9.47 -7.86 -1.24
N PRO A 162 -10.75 -7.85 -0.85
CA PRO A 162 -11.71 -6.88 -1.34
C PRO A 162 -11.35 -5.47 -0.85
N ASN A 163 -11.56 -4.46 -1.69
CA ASN A 163 -11.46 -3.05 -1.31
C ASN A 163 -12.71 -2.66 -0.50
N ALA A 164 -12.82 -3.18 0.71
CA ALA A 164 -13.97 -3.05 1.60
C ALA A 164 -13.52 -3.23 3.05
N VAL A 165 -14.38 -2.89 4.01
CA VAL A 165 -14.13 -3.16 5.43
C VAL A 165 -13.93 -4.66 5.64
N ILE A 166 -12.84 -5.04 6.31
CA ILE A 166 -12.53 -6.42 6.69
C ILE A 166 -12.37 -6.47 8.22
N PRO A 167 -13.15 -7.30 8.94
CA PRO A 167 -12.98 -7.48 10.38
C PRO A 167 -11.59 -8.01 10.74
N ASN A 168 -10.97 -7.50 11.81
CA ASN A 168 -9.60 -7.86 12.19
C ASN A 168 -9.44 -9.34 12.60
N GLU A 169 -10.54 -10.01 12.96
CA GLU A 169 -10.57 -11.42 13.34
C GLU A 169 -10.47 -12.35 12.14
N LYS A 170 -10.73 -11.86 10.92
CA LYS A 170 -10.56 -12.64 9.70
C LYS A 170 -9.10 -13.06 9.54
N PRO A 171 -8.77 -14.36 9.43
CA PRO A 171 -7.39 -14.78 9.19
C PRO A 171 -6.96 -14.42 7.77
N ILE A 172 -5.73 -13.95 7.59
CA ILE A 172 -5.20 -13.58 6.25
C ILE A 172 -5.20 -14.75 5.27
N THR A 173 -5.13 -15.99 5.78
CA THR A 173 -5.20 -17.22 4.99
C THR A 173 -6.54 -17.41 4.27
N ASP A 174 -7.62 -16.77 4.73
CA ASP A 174 -8.91 -16.76 4.00
C ASP A 174 -8.81 -16.06 2.65
N PHE A 175 -7.80 -15.20 2.49
CA PHE A 175 -7.55 -14.41 1.28
C PHE A 175 -6.41 -14.98 0.43
N GLU A 176 -5.78 -16.08 0.86
CA GLU A 176 -4.73 -16.75 0.09
C GLU A 176 -5.35 -17.46 -1.12
N VAL A 177 -4.75 -17.25 -2.29
CA VAL A 177 -5.16 -17.85 -3.55
C VAL A 177 -3.93 -18.44 -4.27
N PRO A 178 -4.12 -19.36 -5.23
CA PRO A 178 -3.05 -19.74 -6.14
C PRO A 178 -2.52 -18.51 -6.89
N VAL A 179 -1.21 -18.44 -7.16
CA VAL A 179 -0.62 -17.32 -7.91
C VAL A 179 -1.25 -17.19 -9.29
N GLU A 180 -1.60 -18.32 -9.90
CA GLU A 180 -2.25 -18.42 -11.21
C GLU A 180 -3.64 -17.76 -11.23
N ALA A 181 -4.31 -17.67 -10.07
CA ALA A 181 -5.58 -16.97 -9.95
C ALA A 181 -5.37 -15.45 -10.06
N VAL A 182 -4.30 -14.92 -9.44
CA VAL A 182 -3.93 -13.50 -9.58
C VAL A 182 -3.48 -13.23 -11.01
N GLU A 183 -2.62 -14.07 -11.58
CA GLU A 183 -2.12 -13.93 -12.97
C GLU A 183 -3.28 -13.87 -13.98
N ARG A 184 -4.27 -14.77 -13.84
CA ARG A 184 -5.47 -14.79 -14.68
C ARG A 184 -6.34 -13.54 -14.51
N ALA A 185 -6.47 -13.04 -13.28
CA ALA A 185 -7.29 -11.88 -12.97
C ALA A 185 -6.63 -10.56 -13.37
N SER A 186 -5.30 -10.46 -13.30
CA SER A 186 -4.55 -9.24 -13.62
C SER A 186 -4.04 -9.17 -15.05
N GLY A 187 -3.97 -10.32 -15.75
CA GLY A 187 -3.31 -10.41 -17.06
C GLY A 187 -1.79 -10.24 -16.98
N LEU A 188 -1.19 -10.64 -15.86
CA LEU A 188 0.26 -10.51 -15.58
C LEU A 188 0.84 -11.88 -15.28
N GLU A 189 2.16 -12.01 -15.37
CA GLU A 189 2.90 -13.20 -14.98
C GLU A 189 3.94 -12.83 -13.92
N PHE A 190 3.94 -13.48 -12.77
CA PHE A 190 4.80 -13.12 -11.63
C PHE A 190 5.93 -14.11 -11.41
N ALA A 191 5.68 -15.41 -11.60
CA ALA A 191 6.61 -16.47 -11.20
C ALA A 191 7.34 -17.15 -12.37
N SER A 192 7.30 -16.58 -13.59
CA SER A 192 7.86 -17.17 -14.80
C SER A 192 9.34 -17.54 -14.72
N LYS A 193 10.13 -16.70 -14.03
CA LYS A 193 11.57 -16.90 -13.82
C LYS A 193 11.91 -17.79 -12.62
N LEU A 194 10.91 -18.23 -11.86
CA LEU A 194 11.09 -19.08 -10.68
C LEU A 194 10.68 -20.52 -11.02
N PRO A 195 11.63 -21.48 -11.14
CA PRO A 195 11.32 -22.87 -11.43
C PRO A 195 10.33 -23.48 -10.43
N VAL A 196 9.38 -24.27 -10.90
CA VAL A 196 8.31 -24.87 -10.07
C VAL A 196 8.89 -25.66 -8.89
N GLY A 197 9.96 -26.43 -9.11
CA GLY A 197 10.63 -27.20 -8.04
C GLY A 197 11.31 -26.35 -6.95
N ARG A 198 11.40 -25.03 -7.14
CA ARG A 198 11.89 -24.08 -6.13
C ARG A 198 10.76 -23.35 -5.39
N ARG A 199 9.50 -23.57 -5.76
CA ARG A 199 8.35 -22.88 -5.15
C ARG A 199 7.84 -23.68 -3.96
N LYS A 200 7.75 -23.04 -2.81
CA LYS A 200 7.02 -23.54 -1.63
C LYS A 200 5.85 -22.62 -1.33
N ARG A 201 4.73 -23.15 -0.86
CA ARG A 201 3.61 -22.31 -0.42
C ARG A 201 4.00 -21.55 0.86
N LEU A 202 3.89 -20.22 0.83
CA LEU A 202 4.31 -19.34 1.94
C LEU A 202 3.66 -19.73 3.26
N CYS A 203 2.33 -19.87 3.30
CA CYS A 203 1.59 -20.19 4.52
C CYS A 203 1.71 -21.66 4.98
N ALA A 204 2.42 -22.50 4.20
CA ALA A 204 2.86 -23.81 4.64
C ALA A 204 4.29 -23.79 5.21
N ASP A 205 5.13 -22.85 4.78
CA ASP A 205 6.52 -22.70 5.27
C ASP A 205 6.60 -21.85 6.54
N THR A 206 5.68 -20.90 6.73
CA THR A 206 5.59 -20.04 7.91
C THR A 206 4.14 -19.79 8.33
N VAL A 207 3.94 -19.38 9.58
CA VAL A 207 2.61 -19.03 10.09
C VAL A 207 2.16 -17.70 9.49
N CYS A 208 1.16 -17.75 8.63
CA CYS A 208 0.49 -16.57 8.09
C CYS A 208 -0.55 -16.03 9.09
N ALA A 209 -0.10 -15.19 10.02
CA ALA A 209 -0.96 -14.52 10.98
C ALA A 209 -0.70 -13.00 11.00
N LEU A 210 -1.77 -12.22 11.04
CA LEU A 210 -1.69 -10.77 11.24
C LEU A 210 -1.48 -10.46 12.71
N VAL A 211 -0.71 -9.41 12.98
CA VAL A 211 -0.58 -8.83 14.32
C VAL A 211 -1.45 -7.60 14.33
N ILE A 212 -2.58 -7.67 15.04
CA ILE A 212 -3.50 -6.56 15.20
C ILE A 212 -2.90 -5.60 16.21
N LYS A 213 -2.23 -4.58 15.69
CA LYS A 213 -1.77 -3.43 16.46
C LYS A 213 -2.97 -2.48 16.53
N GLU A 214 -3.44 -2.11 17.70
CA GLU A 214 -4.45 -1.04 17.83
C GLU A 214 -3.83 0.28 17.33
N TYR A 215 -3.96 0.55 16.02
CA TYR A 215 -3.43 1.75 15.35
C TYR A 215 -4.30 2.97 15.64
N ALA A 216 -5.59 2.75 15.92
CA ALA A 216 -6.55 3.79 16.28
C ALA A 216 -6.08 4.62 17.50
N ASP A 217 -5.50 3.97 18.50
CA ASP A 217 -5.02 4.66 19.71
C ASP A 217 -3.73 5.43 19.46
N ARG A 218 -2.85 4.93 18.59
CA ARG A 218 -1.66 5.68 18.15
C ARG A 218 -2.04 6.93 17.35
N GLN A 219 -2.97 6.85 16.40
CA GLN A 219 -3.39 8.02 15.62
C GLN A 219 -4.11 9.07 16.47
N LYS A 220 -4.93 8.66 17.45
CA LYS A 220 -5.53 9.60 18.42
C LYS A 220 -4.45 10.29 19.25
N THR A 221 -3.39 9.59 19.62
CA THR A 221 -2.25 10.15 20.36
C THR A 221 -1.50 11.18 19.51
N PHE A 222 -1.18 10.86 18.25
CA PHE A 222 -0.54 11.80 17.31
C PHE A 222 -1.40 13.03 16.98
N ALA A 223 -2.72 12.86 16.79
CA ALA A 223 -3.64 13.98 16.55
C ALA A 223 -3.83 14.86 17.80
N LYS A 224 -3.69 14.28 19.00
CA LYS A 224 -3.73 15.01 20.27
C LYS A 224 -2.43 15.78 20.49
N GLU A 225 -1.27 15.20 20.17
CA GLU A 225 0.03 15.89 20.20
C GLU A 225 0.11 17.07 19.23
N GLN A 226 -0.47 16.95 18.03
CA GLN A 226 -0.55 18.06 17.07
C GLN A 226 -1.43 19.23 17.53
N LYS A 227 -2.39 19.00 18.45
CA LYS A 227 -3.22 20.07 19.05
C LYS A 227 -2.54 20.81 20.20
N VAL A 228 -1.46 20.27 20.76
CA VAL A 228 -0.79 20.84 21.95
C VAL A 228 0.34 21.82 21.58
N VAL A 229 0.79 21.84 20.32
CA VAL A 229 1.77 22.82 19.84
C VAL A 229 1.07 24.17 19.59
N PRO A 230 1.34 25.24 20.34
CA PRO A 230 0.74 26.55 20.07
C PRO A 230 1.28 27.10 18.75
N ALA A 231 0.42 27.74 17.97
CA ALA A 231 0.83 28.40 16.72
C ALA A 231 1.93 29.45 17.00
N PRO A 232 2.97 29.54 16.15
CA PRO A 232 3.99 30.56 16.32
C PRO A 232 3.37 31.96 16.16
N THR A 233 3.58 32.81 17.17
CA THR A 233 3.16 34.21 17.17
C THR A 233 3.81 34.95 16.00
N ARG A 234 2.97 35.38 15.05
CA ARG A 234 3.35 36.24 13.93
C ARG A 234 3.65 37.65 14.48
N THR A 235 4.92 38.01 14.62
CA THR A 235 5.32 39.40 14.80
C THR A 235 5.32 40.10 13.45
N SER A 236 4.28 40.89 13.18
CA SER A 236 4.24 41.80 12.03
C SER A 236 5.21 42.97 12.26
N PRO A 237 6.10 43.32 11.32
CA PRO A 237 6.82 44.58 11.39
C PRO A 237 5.83 45.72 11.12
N ARG A 238 5.72 46.67 12.06
CA ARG A 238 5.00 47.93 11.84
C ARG A 238 5.83 48.78 10.87
N ASN A 239 5.19 49.17 9.77
CA ASN A 239 5.60 50.33 8.99
C ASN A 239 5.59 51.56 9.91
N GLY A 240 6.75 52.18 10.09
CA GLY A 240 6.89 53.51 10.66
C GLY A 240 7.64 54.39 9.66
N GLY A 241 6.91 55.20 8.91
CA GLY A 241 7.46 56.36 8.23
C GLY A 241 7.34 57.58 9.15
N ALA A 242 8.40 58.40 9.21
CA ALA A 242 8.35 59.87 9.10
C ALA A 242 9.74 60.51 9.37
N ASN A 243 10.13 61.38 8.43
CA ASN A 243 10.88 62.64 8.56
C ASN A 243 12.28 62.66 9.22
N LEU A 244 13.32 62.91 8.39
CA LEU A 244 13.92 64.23 8.15
C LEU A 244 14.69 64.22 6.82
#